data_AF-A0A920QWB5-F1
#
_entry.id   AF-A0A920QWB5-F1
#
_cell.length_a   1.000
_cell.length_b   1.000
_cell.length_c   1.000
_cell.angle_alpha   90.00
_cell.angle_beta   90.00
_cell.angle_gamma   90.00
#
_symmetry.space_group_name_H-M   'P 1'
#
loop_
_entity.id
_entity.type
_entity.pdbx_description
1 polymer ?
#
loop_
_entity_poly.entity_id
_entity_poly.type
_entity_poly.pdbx_seq_one_letter_code
_entity_poly.pdbx_strand_id
1 'polypeptide(L)'
;MKREKQATKLVTTRREFLQGVGVTFSIGATGVIGACSMEPGAESTSTPDASANTEISPNAWVSIGADDTITIQFGGTEMGQGTMTALPLVLAEELDADWDQVQVETVATHDPVYGNPNAFGYYGFPILYTAGSQTLRGYFPAMRQAGAQARKFLLEAAAAEWGSRPGTRTDPAWSCTRHQVDK
;
A
#
# COMPACT_ATOMS: atom_id res chain seq x y z
N MET A 1 -21.65 -20.08 43.77
CA MET A 1 -22.32 -19.35 42.67
C MET A 1 -21.23 -18.83 41.74
N LYS A 2 -21.22 -19.32 40.49
CA LYS A 2 -20.11 -19.17 39.51
C LYS A 2 -20.01 -17.71 39.06
N ARG A 3 -18.81 -17.12 39.13
CA ARG A 3 -18.50 -15.84 38.48
C ARG A 3 -18.29 -16.12 36.99
N GLU A 4 -19.23 -15.70 36.16
CA GLU A 4 -19.08 -15.72 34.70
C GLU A 4 -18.03 -14.68 34.31
N LYS A 5 -16.94 -15.15 33.70
CA LYS A 5 -15.91 -14.27 33.11
C LYS A 5 -16.47 -13.76 31.79
N GLN A 6 -16.81 -12.48 31.72
CA GLN A 6 -17.14 -11.82 30.46
C GLN A 6 -15.88 -11.81 29.57
N ALA A 7 -15.99 -12.38 28.38
CA ALA A 7 -14.94 -12.34 27.38
C ALA A 7 -14.99 -10.97 26.68
N THR A 8 -14.02 -10.11 26.98
CA THR A 8 -13.78 -8.87 26.25
C THR A 8 -13.38 -9.21 24.81
N LYS A 9 -14.20 -8.81 23.84
CA LYS A 9 -13.85 -8.84 22.42
C LYS A 9 -12.65 -7.91 22.22
N LEU A 10 -11.47 -8.44 21.92
CA LEU A 10 -10.35 -7.64 21.43
C LEU A 10 -10.71 -7.19 20.01
N VAL A 11 -11.13 -5.94 19.86
CA VAL A 11 -11.25 -5.28 18.57
C VAL A 11 -9.88 -4.66 18.30
N THR A 12 -9.01 -5.38 17.58
CA THR A 12 -7.72 -4.84 17.13
C THR A 12 -7.98 -3.64 16.23
N THR A 13 -7.37 -2.50 16.54
CA THR A 13 -7.48 -1.31 15.71
C THR A 13 -6.46 -1.38 14.56
N ARG A 14 -6.77 -0.82 13.38
CA ARG A 14 -5.84 -0.85 12.22
C ARG A 14 -4.49 -0.20 12.55
N ARG A 15 -4.46 0.79 13.44
CA ARG A 15 -3.22 1.36 13.97
C ARG A 15 -2.33 0.32 14.65
N GLU A 16 -2.90 -0.52 15.53
CA GLU A 16 -2.16 -1.58 16.21
C GLU A 16 -1.67 -2.65 15.22
N PHE A 17 -2.47 -2.96 14.19
CA PHE A 17 -2.08 -3.88 13.12
C PHE A 17 -0.86 -3.37 12.33
N LEU A 18 -0.92 -2.13 11.83
CA LEU A 18 0.17 -1.57 11.02
C LEU A 18 1.46 -1.38 11.83
N GLN A 19 1.34 -1.06 13.13
CA GLN A 19 2.49 -0.99 14.04
C GLN A 19 3.17 -2.35 14.26
N GLY A 20 2.41 -3.45 14.29
CA GLY A 20 2.95 -4.80 14.43
C GLY A 20 3.73 -5.27 13.19
N VAL A 21 3.24 -4.92 11.99
CA VAL A 21 3.83 -5.38 10.72
C VAL A 21 5.10 -4.60 10.36
N GLY A 22 5.16 -3.30 10.62
CA GLY A 22 6.30 -2.43 10.29
C GLY A 22 7.63 -2.81 10.99
N VAL A 23 7.58 -3.49 12.13
CA VAL A 23 8.77 -3.88 12.92
C VAL A 23 9.43 -5.16 12.40
N THR A 24 8.72 -5.99 11.62
CA THR A 24 9.21 -7.34 11.28
C THR A 24 9.95 -7.37 9.93
N PHE A 25 9.77 -6.37 9.06
CA PHE A 25 10.42 -6.34 7.74
C PHE A 25 11.85 -5.76 7.75
N SER A 26 12.25 -5.04 8.81
CA SER A 26 13.58 -4.42 8.92
C SER A 26 14.69 -5.35 9.45
N ILE A 27 14.37 -6.60 9.82
CA ILE A 27 15.35 -7.58 10.33
C ILE A 27 15.77 -8.59 9.23
N GLY A 28 15.15 -8.54 8.05
CA GLY A 28 15.34 -9.53 6.98
C GLY A 28 16.30 -9.14 5.85
N ALA A 29 17.47 -8.56 6.14
CA ALA A 29 18.50 -8.33 5.12
C ALA A 29 19.93 -8.49 5.68
N THR A 30 20.21 -9.62 6.33
CA THR A 30 21.58 -9.99 6.72
C THR A 30 22.32 -10.53 5.49
N GLY A 31 22.91 -9.64 4.71
CA GLY A 31 23.92 -9.95 3.70
C GLY A 31 25.31 -9.73 4.27
N VAL A 32 26.04 -10.82 4.51
CA VAL A 32 27.41 -10.84 5.03
C VAL A 32 28.41 -10.38 3.97
N ILE A 33 28.99 -9.19 4.14
CA ILE A 33 30.32 -8.76 3.62
C ILE A 33 30.87 -7.81 4.70
N GLY A 34 31.88 -8.19 5.48
CA GLY A 34 33.28 -8.14 5.07
C GLY A 34 33.94 -6.92 5.73
N ALA A 35 34.86 -7.19 6.64
CA ALA A 35 35.48 -6.23 7.55
C ALA A 35 36.14 -5.01 6.85
N CYS A 36 35.87 -3.81 7.37
CA CYS A 36 36.87 -2.75 7.48
C CYS A 36 36.50 -1.83 8.66
N SER A 37 37.41 -1.72 9.60
CA SER A 37 37.31 -0.89 10.81
C SER A 37 37.27 0.59 10.45
N MET A 38 36.36 1.36 11.07
CA MET A 38 36.50 2.79 11.28
C MET A 38 35.78 3.16 12.60
N GLU A 39 36.44 3.97 13.41
CA GLU A 39 36.15 4.37 14.80
C GLU A 39 34.75 4.97 15.08
N PRO A 40 34.34 5.02 16.37
CA PRO A 40 32.97 5.35 16.77
C PRO A 40 32.76 6.87 16.76
N GLY A 41 31.94 7.34 15.83
CA GLY A 41 31.58 8.75 15.71
C GLY A 41 30.11 8.91 15.41
N ALA A 42 29.37 9.43 16.40
CA ALA A 42 28.00 9.92 16.33
C ALA A 42 26.93 8.87 15.97
N GLU A 43 26.38 8.25 17.01
CA GLU A 43 25.03 7.71 17.01
C GLU A 43 24.05 8.82 16.62
N SER A 44 23.73 8.91 15.33
CA SER A 44 22.46 9.48 14.89
C SER A 44 21.39 8.43 15.16
N THR A 45 21.08 8.23 16.43
CA THR A 45 19.78 7.68 16.83
C THR A 45 18.78 8.78 16.53
N SER A 46 18.38 8.89 15.26
CA SER A 46 17.09 9.46 14.93
C SER A 46 16.06 8.51 15.56
N THR A 47 15.71 8.75 16.81
CA THR A 47 14.44 8.32 17.36
C THR A 47 13.39 8.86 16.39
N PRO A 48 12.66 8.02 15.63
CA PRO A 48 11.56 8.53 14.85
C PRO A 48 10.58 9.08 15.86
N ASP A 49 10.35 10.39 15.78
CA ASP A 49 9.37 11.10 16.57
C ASP A 49 8.05 10.33 16.44
N ALA A 50 7.55 9.81 17.57
CA ALA A 50 6.36 8.96 17.64
C ALA A 50 5.05 9.76 17.49
N SER A 51 5.08 10.74 16.57
CA SER A 51 3.92 11.39 15.96
C SER A 51 3.92 11.18 14.44
N ALA A 52 4.63 10.15 13.95
CA ALA A 52 4.61 9.75 12.56
C ALA A 52 3.27 9.12 12.20
N ASN A 53 2.58 9.75 11.25
CA ASN A 53 1.43 9.19 10.55
C ASN A 53 1.76 7.73 10.18
N THR A 54 1.05 6.76 10.77
CA THR A 54 1.31 5.33 10.53
C THR A 54 0.74 4.97 9.16
N GLU A 55 1.47 5.38 8.12
CA GLU A 55 1.11 5.18 6.72
C GLU A 55 2.04 4.09 6.15
N ILE A 56 1.45 3.07 5.53
CA ILE A 56 2.20 2.00 4.86
C ILE A 56 2.05 2.18 3.36
N SER A 57 3.17 2.13 2.63
CA SER A 57 3.20 2.18 1.18
C SER A 57 3.72 0.86 0.60
N PRO A 58 2.84 -0.07 0.18
CA PRO A 58 3.25 -1.35 -0.42
C PRO A 58 4.03 -1.20 -1.72
N ASN A 59 3.82 -0.09 -2.44
CA ASN A 59 4.56 0.31 -3.63
C ASN A 59 4.49 1.84 -3.79
N ALA A 60 5.07 2.38 -4.87
CA ALA A 60 5.11 3.82 -5.10
C ALA A 60 3.72 4.44 -5.41
N TRP A 61 2.77 3.66 -5.90
CA TRP A 61 1.49 4.15 -6.41
C TRP A 61 0.39 4.26 -5.35
N VAL A 62 0.51 3.51 -4.25
CA VAL A 62 -0.53 3.46 -3.22
C VAL A 62 0.08 3.50 -1.83
N SER A 63 -0.55 4.29 -0.97
CA SER A 63 -0.31 4.31 0.46
C SER A 63 -1.61 4.13 1.23
N ILE A 64 -1.50 3.52 2.40
CA ILE A 64 -2.63 3.12 3.24
C ILE A 64 -2.38 3.68 4.64
N GLY A 65 -3.24 4.60 5.06
CA GLY A 65 -3.24 5.18 6.39
C GLY A 65 -3.83 4.24 7.44
N ALA A 66 -3.44 4.46 8.70
CA ALA A 66 -4.02 3.76 9.85
C ALA A 66 -5.51 4.08 10.10
N ASP A 67 -6.05 5.09 9.41
CA ASP A 67 -7.43 5.55 9.42
C ASP A 67 -8.27 5.01 8.24
N ASP A 68 -7.71 4.08 7.47
CA ASP A 68 -8.32 3.44 6.29
C ASP A 68 -8.24 4.27 5.02
N THR A 69 -7.69 5.48 5.09
CA THR A 69 -7.49 6.31 3.91
C THR A 69 -6.51 5.63 2.96
N ILE A 70 -6.92 5.46 1.71
CA ILE A 70 -6.08 4.90 0.63
C ILE A 70 -5.74 6.05 -0.30
N THR A 71 -4.47 6.45 -0.30
CA THR A 71 -4.00 7.51 -1.20
C THR A 71 -3.36 6.88 -2.43
N ILE A 72 -3.86 7.25 -3.61
CA ILE A 72 -3.37 6.78 -4.91
C ILE A 72 -2.68 7.92 -5.63
N GLN A 73 -1.43 7.67 -6.04
CA GLN A 73 -0.61 8.61 -6.77
C GLN A 73 -0.96 8.62 -8.26
N PHE A 74 -1.18 9.80 -8.82
CA PHE A 74 -1.52 10.01 -10.22
C PHE A 74 -0.40 10.73 -10.98
N GLY A 75 0.19 10.03 -11.96
CA GLY A 75 1.30 10.52 -12.81
C GLY A 75 0.87 11.30 -14.05
N GLY A 76 -0.42 11.60 -14.22
CA GLY A 76 -0.94 12.28 -15.40
C GLY A 76 -1.30 13.75 -15.15
N THR A 77 -1.88 14.37 -16.17
CA THR A 77 -2.57 15.66 -16.04
C THR A 77 -4.03 15.45 -16.42
N GLU A 78 -4.95 16.06 -15.68
CA GLU A 78 -6.38 16.01 -15.94
C GLU A 78 -6.84 17.32 -16.57
N MET A 79 -7.58 17.22 -17.69
CA MET A 79 -8.06 18.34 -18.50
C MET A 79 -9.54 18.18 -18.91
N GLY A 80 -10.28 17.28 -18.26
CA GLY A 80 -11.68 16.92 -18.59
C GLY A 80 -11.85 15.58 -19.30
N GLN A 81 -10.80 14.76 -19.35
CA GLN A 81 -10.78 13.43 -19.97
C GLN A 81 -11.18 12.30 -18.99
N GLY A 82 -11.18 12.57 -17.69
CA GLY A 82 -11.61 11.60 -16.66
C GLY A 82 -10.57 10.55 -16.28
N THR A 83 -9.30 10.80 -16.61
CA THR A 83 -8.18 9.91 -16.26
C THR A 83 -7.90 9.86 -14.76
N MET A 84 -8.13 10.96 -14.04
CA MET A 84 -7.94 11.02 -12.59
C MET A 84 -8.99 10.19 -11.81
N THR A 85 -10.05 9.74 -12.48
CA THR A 85 -11.03 8.80 -11.91
C THR A 85 -10.76 7.38 -12.42
N ALA A 86 -10.58 7.22 -13.73
CA ALA A 86 -10.48 5.90 -14.35
C ALA A 86 -9.23 5.12 -13.91
N LEU A 87 -8.07 5.78 -13.74
CA LEU A 87 -6.84 5.08 -13.33
C LEU A 87 -6.89 4.63 -11.86
N PRO A 88 -7.25 5.48 -10.89
CA PRO A 88 -7.40 5.05 -9.50
C PRO A 88 -8.46 3.97 -9.33
N LEU A 89 -9.55 4.00 -10.12
CA LEU A 89 -10.58 2.96 -10.07
C LEU A 89 -10.03 1.57 -10.41
N VAL A 90 -9.14 1.48 -11.41
CA VAL A 90 -8.48 0.21 -11.78
C VAL A 90 -7.62 -0.33 -10.63
N LEU A 91 -6.89 0.55 -9.93
CA LEU A 91 -6.08 0.14 -8.78
C LEU A 91 -6.96 -0.27 -7.60
N ALA A 92 -7.99 0.52 -7.30
CA ALA A 92 -8.93 0.28 -6.21
C ALA A 92 -9.65 -1.07 -6.37
N GLU A 93 -10.09 -1.40 -7.59
CA GLU A 93 -10.71 -2.69 -7.89
C GLU A 93 -9.75 -3.85 -7.63
N GLU A 94 -8.49 -3.73 -8.04
CA GLU A 94 -7.48 -4.78 -7.83
C GLU A 94 -7.04 -4.90 -6.36
N LEU A 95 -7.23 -3.83 -5.57
CA LEU A 95 -7.04 -3.82 -4.13
C LEU A 95 -8.26 -4.34 -3.34
N ASP A 96 -9.42 -4.50 -3.98
CA ASP A 96 -10.73 -4.67 -3.33
C ASP A 96 -11.04 -3.55 -2.30
N ALA A 97 -10.66 -2.32 -2.64
CA ALA A 97 -10.85 -1.15 -1.77
C ALA A 97 -12.25 -0.53 -1.90
N ASP A 98 -12.77 0.00 -0.80
CA ASP A 98 -13.96 0.86 -0.84
C ASP A 98 -13.60 2.20 -1.47
N TRP A 99 -14.34 2.60 -2.51
CA TRP A 99 -14.11 3.84 -3.24
C TRP A 99 -14.26 5.07 -2.34
N ASP A 100 -15.13 5.01 -1.32
CA ASP A 100 -15.34 6.11 -0.39
C ASP A 100 -14.10 6.39 0.50
N GLN A 101 -13.16 5.45 0.57
CA GLN A 101 -11.90 5.57 1.31
C GLN A 101 -10.71 6.01 0.43
N VAL A 102 -10.92 6.13 -0.89
CA VAL A 102 -9.86 6.44 -1.86
C VAL A 102 -9.70 7.95 -2.02
N GLN A 103 -8.47 8.42 -1.82
CA GLN A 103 -8.03 9.76 -2.16
C GLN A 103 -7.02 9.69 -3.30
N VAL A 104 -7.09 10.65 -4.23
CA VAL A 104 -6.22 10.69 -5.40
C VAL A 104 -5.37 11.94 -5.31
N GLU A 105 -4.05 11.76 -5.32
CA GLU A 105 -3.10 12.85 -5.28
C GLU A 105 -2.24 12.87 -6.54
N THR A 106 -2.02 14.05 -7.09
CA THR A 106 -1.12 14.21 -8.24
C THR A 106 0.32 14.21 -7.76
N VAL A 107 1.19 13.45 -8.43
CA VAL A 107 2.61 13.40 -8.06
C VAL A 107 3.26 14.78 -8.23
N ALA A 108 3.91 15.27 -7.18
CA ALA A 108 4.61 16.55 -7.22
C ALA A 108 5.99 16.44 -7.92
N THR A 109 6.55 15.24 -7.92
CA THR A 109 7.92 14.97 -8.39
C THR A 109 7.92 14.32 -9.77
N HIS A 110 8.80 14.80 -10.66
CA HIS A 110 9.11 14.15 -11.94
C HIS A 110 10.02 12.93 -11.73
N ASP A 111 9.58 11.98 -10.91
CA ASP A 111 10.27 10.70 -10.75
C ASP A 111 9.89 9.75 -11.90
N PRO A 112 10.86 9.12 -12.59
CA PRO A 112 10.60 8.12 -13.62
C PRO A 112 9.70 6.96 -13.18
N VAL A 113 9.64 6.66 -11.88
CA VAL A 113 8.73 5.63 -11.32
C VAL A 113 7.27 5.93 -11.66
N TYR A 114 6.89 7.20 -11.75
CA TYR A 114 5.52 7.63 -12.10
C TYR A 114 5.33 7.91 -13.60
N GLY A 115 6.38 7.72 -14.41
CA GLY A 115 6.35 7.98 -15.83
C GLY A 115 5.42 7.03 -16.58
N ASN A 116 4.83 7.53 -17.67
CA ASN A 116 3.98 6.74 -18.53
C ASN A 116 4.84 5.71 -19.29
N PRO A 117 4.61 4.40 -19.14
CA PRO A 117 5.42 3.36 -19.80
C PRO A 117 5.43 3.44 -21.33
N ASN A 118 4.43 4.10 -21.93
CA ASN A 118 4.31 4.28 -23.37
C ASN A 118 4.89 5.63 -23.87
N ALA A 119 5.51 6.42 -23.00
CA ALA A 119 6.09 7.71 -23.34
C ALA A 119 7.50 7.85 -22.76
N PHE A 120 8.48 7.94 -23.64
CA PHE A 120 9.90 8.03 -23.27
C PHE A 120 10.42 9.44 -23.52
N GLY A 121 11.14 9.99 -22.54
CA GLY A 121 11.86 11.24 -22.67
C GLY A 121 13.16 11.09 -23.47
N TYR A 122 13.88 12.20 -23.64
CA TYR A 122 15.14 12.26 -24.40
C TYR A 122 16.21 11.24 -23.94
N TYR A 123 16.20 10.88 -22.65
CA TYR A 123 17.14 9.93 -22.06
C TYR A 123 16.63 8.48 -22.02
N GLY A 124 15.50 8.18 -22.67
CA GLY A 124 14.93 6.83 -22.71
C GLY A 124 14.18 6.39 -21.45
N PHE A 125 14.06 7.26 -20.44
CA PHE A 125 13.26 7.01 -19.25
C PHE A 125 11.79 7.38 -19.47
N PRO A 126 10.84 6.67 -18.83
CA PRO A 126 9.43 7.06 -18.80
C PRO A 126 9.27 8.48 -18.25
N ILE A 127 8.37 9.24 -18.87
CA ILE A 127 8.05 10.62 -18.45
C ILE A 127 6.57 10.77 -18.13
N LEU A 128 6.22 11.76 -17.32
CA LEU A 128 4.83 12.16 -17.12
C LEU A 128 4.31 12.69 -18.45
N TYR A 129 3.35 11.98 -19.05
CA TYR A 129 2.89 12.27 -20.41
C TYR A 129 1.39 12.06 -20.55
N THR A 130 0.71 13.14 -20.92
CA THR A 130 -0.73 13.18 -21.18
C THR A 130 -0.98 13.71 -22.59
N ALA A 131 -0.87 12.82 -23.58
CA ALA A 131 -1.21 13.09 -24.98
C ALA A 131 -1.33 11.76 -25.75
N GLY A 132 -1.81 11.84 -27.01
CA GLY A 132 -1.87 10.68 -27.91
C GLY A 132 -2.82 9.55 -27.45
N SER A 133 -3.76 9.84 -26.55
CA SER A 133 -4.60 8.82 -25.87
C SER A 133 -3.78 7.74 -25.16
N GLN A 134 -2.58 8.10 -24.67
CA GLN A 134 -1.66 7.15 -24.04
C GLN A 134 -1.78 7.06 -22.52
N THR A 135 -2.45 8.00 -21.85
CA THR A 135 -2.53 8.05 -20.38
C THR A 135 -3.12 6.75 -19.83
N LEU A 136 -4.37 6.43 -20.14
CA LEU A 136 -4.99 5.19 -19.68
C LEU A 136 -4.25 3.95 -20.22
N ARG A 137 -3.92 3.92 -21.51
CA ARG A 137 -3.27 2.75 -22.14
C ARG A 137 -1.91 2.40 -21.53
N GLY A 138 -1.12 3.39 -21.17
CA GLY A 138 0.21 3.19 -20.59
C GLY A 138 0.16 2.84 -19.11
N TYR A 139 -0.68 3.54 -18.33
CA TYR A 139 -0.73 3.33 -16.89
C TYR A 139 -1.57 2.10 -16.48
N PHE A 140 -2.50 1.63 -17.31
CA PHE A 140 -3.37 0.49 -16.99
C PHE A 140 -2.65 -0.75 -16.41
N PRO A 141 -1.59 -1.30 -17.06
CA PRO A 141 -0.89 -2.46 -16.50
C PRO A 141 -0.20 -2.15 -15.17
N ALA A 142 0.38 -0.95 -15.01
CA ALA A 142 1.06 -0.55 -13.78
C ALA A 142 0.07 -0.42 -12.61
N MET A 143 -1.10 0.19 -12.84
CA MET A 143 -2.15 0.33 -11.81
C MET A 143 -2.66 -1.03 -11.33
N ARG A 144 -2.90 -1.96 -12.28
CA ARG A 144 -3.34 -3.31 -11.92
C ARG A 144 -2.31 -4.08 -11.09
N GLN A 145 -1.05 -4.01 -11.50
CA GLN A 145 0.04 -4.66 -10.78
C GLN A 145 0.23 -4.05 -9.39
N ALA A 146 0.14 -2.72 -9.27
CA ALA A 146 0.23 -2.03 -7.99
C ALA A 146 -0.91 -2.42 -7.04
N GLY A 147 -2.15 -2.47 -7.52
CA GLY A 147 -3.30 -2.93 -6.72
C GLY A 147 -3.14 -4.38 -6.25
N ALA A 148 -2.77 -5.29 -7.16
CA ALA A 148 -2.54 -6.69 -6.82
C ALA A 148 -1.38 -6.89 -5.82
N GLN A 149 -0.31 -6.11 -5.93
CA GLN A 149 0.81 -6.12 -4.99
C GLN A 149 0.37 -5.64 -3.60
N ALA A 150 -0.37 -4.54 -3.53
CA ALA A 150 -0.89 -4.02 -2.27
C ALA A 150 -1.86 -5.01 -1.60
N ARG A 151 -2.75 -5.63 -2.37
CA ARG A 151 -3.65 -6.69 -1.88
C ARG A 151 -2.89 -7.88 -1.31
N LYS A 152 -1.87 -8.36 -2.04
CA LYS A 152 -1.02 -9.45 -1.58
C LYS A 152 -0.31 -9.09 -0.26
N PHE A 153 0.24 -7.89 -0.17
CA PHE A 153 0.89 -7.39 1.04
C PHE A 153 -0.05 -7.41 2.25
N LEU A 154 -1.28 -6.93 2.10
CA LEU A 154 -2.28 -6.95 3.19
C LEU A 154 -2.68 -8.36 3.59
N LEU A 155 -2.87 -9.27 2.64
CA LEU A 155 -3.22 -10.67 2.91
C LEU A 155 -2.11 -11.42 3.64
N GLU A 156 -0.85 -11.16 3.28
CA GLU A 156 0.31 -11.73 3.97
C GLU A 156 0.42 -11.20 5.40
N ALA A 157 0.20 -9.90 5.61
CA ALA A 157 0.18 -9.29 6.93
C ALA A 157 -0.96 -9.85 7.82
N ALA A 158 -2.17 -9.98 7.29
CA ALA A 158 -3.31 -10.55 8.00
C ALA A 158 -3.08 -12.04 8.36
N ALA A 159 -2.51 -12.81 7.43
CA ALA A 159 -2.17 -14.21 7.67
C ALA A 159 -1.12 -14.38 8.78
N ALA A 160 -0.12 -13.48 8.82
CA ALA A 160 0.89 -13.47 9.87
C ALA A 160 0.29 -13.16 11.25
N GLU A 161 -0.66 -12.22 11.33
CA GLU A 161 -1.34 -11.88 12.59
C GLU A 161 -2.24 -13.01 13.09
N TRP A 162 -3.04 -13.61 12.20
CA TRP A 162 -4.03 -14.63 12.58
C TRP A 162 -3.47 -16.06 12.61
N GLY A 163 -2.20 -16.24 12.24
CA GLY A 163 -1.55 -17.56 12.17
C GLY A 163 -2.18 -18.50 11.13
N SER A 164 -2.91 -17.95 10.16
CA SER A 164 -3.54 -18.71 9.08
C SER A 164 -2.66 -18.74 7.83
N ARG A 165 -2.97 -19.62 6.87
CA ARG A 165 -2.33 -19.54 5.54
C ARG A 165 -2.81 -18.26 4.82
N PRO A 166 -1.95 -17.60 4.04
CA PRO A 166 -2.38 -16.51 3.15
C PRO A 166 -3.49 -17.03 2.22
N GLY A 167 -4.71 -16.60 2.48
CA GLY A 167 -5.88 -16.95 1.67
C GLY A 167 -5.98 -16.02 0.46
N THR A 168 -6.58 -16.49 -0.62
CA THR A 168 -6.87 -15.67 -1.81
C THR A 168 -8.21 -14.94 -1.72
N ARG A 169 -9.00 -15.19 -0.67
CA ARG A 169 -10.39 -14.74 -0.56
C ARG A 169 -10.52 -13.54 0.38
N THR A 170 -10.65 -12.37 -0.22
CA THR A 170 -11.35 -11.22 0.36
C THR A 170 -12.78 -11.34 -0.16
N ASP A 171 -13.76 -11.52 0.72
CA ASP A 171 -15.14 -11.31 0.30
C ASP A 171 -15.26 -9.79 0.01
N PRO A 172 -15.78 -9.36 -1.15
CA PRO A 172 -15.90 -7.95 -1.44
C PRO A 172 -16.74 -7.28 -0.35
N ALA A 173 -16.39 -6.05 0.04
CA ALA A 173 -17.01 -5.35 1.17
C ALA A 173 -18.56 -5.26 1.07
N TRP A 174 -19.13 -5.28 -0.15
CA TRP A 174 -20.58 -5.31 -0.36
C TRP A 174 -21.23 -6.69 -0.12
N SER A 175 -20.46 -7.77 -0.15
CA SER A 175 -20.88 -9.12 0.24
C SER A 175 -20.74 -9.32 1.75
N CYS A 176 -21.45 -8.51 2.54
CA CYS A 176 -21.61 -8.74 3.97
C CYS A 176 -22.52 -9.96 4.22
N THR A 177 -22.12 -11.15 3.78
CA THR A 177 -22.66 -12.42 4.28
C THR A 177 -21.63 -12.99 5.23
N ARG A 178 -21.81 -12.67 6.50
CA ARG A 178 -21.17 -13.31 7.65
C ARG A 178 -21.32 -14.83 7.52
N HIS A 179 -20.36 -15.51 6.91
CA HIS A 179 -20.25 -16.95 7.02
C HIS A 179 -19.56 -17.25 8.34
N GLN A 180 -20.42 -17.55 9.32
CA GLN A 180 -20.01 -18.15 10.57
C GLN A 180 -19.29 -19.45 10.22
N VAL A 181 -18.00 -19.51 10.50
CA VAL A 181 -17.24 -20.76 10.45
C VAL A 181 -17.80 -21.62 11.58
N ASP A 182 -18.82 -22.41 11.26
CA ASP A 182 -19.25 -23.51 12.11
C ASP A 182 -18.11 -24.55 12.15
N LYS A 183 -17.79 -24.94 13.37
CA LYS A 183 -16.67 -25.80 13.75
C LYS A 183 -16.79 -27.22 13.22
#